data_AF-A0A1G8IJV4-F1
#
_entry.id   AF-A0A1G8IJV4-F1
#
_cell.length_a   1.000
_cell.length_b   1.000
_cell.length_c   1.000
_cell.angle_alpha   90.00
_cell.angle_beta   90.00
_cell.angle_gamma   90.00
#
_symmetry.space_group_name_H-M   'P 1'
#
loop_
_entity.id
_entity.type
_entity.pdbx_description
1 polymer ?
#
loop_
_entity_poly.entity_id
_entity_poly.type
_entity_poly.pdbx_seq_one_letter_code
_entity_poly.pdbx_strand_id
1 'polypeptide(L)' 'MAPRKQISVVKTAQMANTQKLIIDGAVVGSVVEVSGGTVELRDHRDRLMGTYGDVATAIADFEKMIGFEEIKLDF' A
#
# COMPACT_ATOMS: atom_id res chain seq x y z
N MET A 1 -9.61 23.16 7.83
CA MET A 1 -10.00 21.96 7.06
C MET A 1 -8.69 21.28 6.69
N ALA A 2 -8.33 20.17 7.36
CA ALA A 2 -7.09 19.47 7.02
C ALA A 2 -7.20 18.92 5.59
N PRO A 3 -6.16 19.05 4.75
CA PRO A 3 -6.17 18.46 3.42
C PRO A 3 -6.32 16.94 3.59
N ARG A 4 -7.39 16.37 3.03
CA ARG A 4 -7.52 14.92 2.93
C ARG A 4 -6.42 14.46 2.00
N LYS A 5 -5.49 13.66 2.51
CA LYS A 5 -4.45 13.03 1.69
C LYS A 5 -5.11 12.22 0.59
N GLN A 6 -4.71 12.40 -0.66
CA GLN A 6 -5.26 11.64 -1.77
C GLN A 6 -4.54 10.30 -1.85
N ILE A 7 -5.24 9.22 -1.49
CA ILE A 7 -4.75 7.86 -1.68
C ILE A 7 -5.10 7.42 -3.11
N SER A 8 -4.13 6.92 -3.84
CA SER A 8 -4.29 6.37 -5.19
C SER A 8 -3.59 5.02 -5.27
N VAL A 9 -4.30 4.00 -5.73
CA VAL A 9 -3.74 2.68 -6.00
C VAL A 9 -3.49 2.58 -7.50
N VAL A 10 -2.24 2.38 -7.89
CA VAL A 10 -1.85 2.28 -9.29
C VAL A 10 -1.33 0.88 -9.56
N LYS A 11 -2.04 0.14 -10.41
CA LYS A 11 -1.56 -1.15 -10.92
C LYS A 11 -0.42 -0.90 -11.89
N THR A 12 0.78 -1.36 -11.57
CA THR A 12 1.95 -1.19 -12.43
C THR A 12 2.21 -2.46 -13.23
N ALA A 13 2.04 -2.36 -14.55
CA ALA A 13 2.26 -3.37 -15.61
C ALA A 13 1.43 -4.67 -15.51
N GLN A 14 0.84 -5.05 -16.66
CA GLN A 14 0.04 -6.27 -16.90
C GLN A 14 0.77 -7.62 -16.60
N MET A 15 2.06 -7.58 -16.25
CA MET A 15 2.90 -8.77 -16.05
C MET A 15 3.44 -8.91 -14.62
N ALA A 16 3.24 -7.93 -13.75
CA ALA A 16 3.66 -8.00 -12.36
C ALA A 16 2.41 -8.03 -11.49
N ASN A 17 2.31 -9.06 -10.66
CA ASN A 17 1.33 -9.21 -9.60
C ASN A 17 1.55 -8.13 -8.51
N THR A 18 1.62 -6.84 -8.86
CA THR A 18 2.06 -5.78 -7.96
C THR A 18 1.30 -4.49 -8.19
N GLN A 19 0.78 -3.92 -7.11
CA GLN A 19 0.03 -2.67 -7.09
C GLN A 19 0.76 -1.68 -6.19
N LYS A 20 1.04 -0.48 -6.69
CA LYS A 20 1.70 0.57 -5.92
C LYS A 20 0.66 1.38 -5.16
N LEU A 21 1.00 1.70 -3.92
CA LEU A 21 0.21 2.55 -3.03
C LEU A 21 0.84 3.93 -3.07
N ILE A 22 0.06 4.92 -3.51
CA ILE A 22 0.51 6.30 -3.71
C ILE A 22 -0.32 7.20 -2.80
N ILE A 23 0.34 8.10 -2.08
CA ILE A 23 -0.29 9.11 -1.24
C ILE A 23 0.32 10.46 -1.60
N ASP A 24 -0.53 11.42 -1.96
CA ASP A 24 -0.12 12.79 -2.34
C ASP A 24 0.99 12.81 -3.42
N GLY A 25 0.95 11.83 -4.34
CA GLY A 25 1.93 11.67 -5.43
C GLY A 25 3.20 10.90 -5.07
N ALA A 26 3.40 10.53 -3.80
CA ALA A 26 4.55 9.72 -3.36
C ALA A 26 4.18 8.24 -3.24
N VAL A 27 5.03 7.34 -3.76
CA VAL A 27 4.88 5.90 -3.52
C VAL A 27 5.27 5.61 -2.08
N VAL A 28 4.33 5.11 -1.31
CA VAL A 28 4.46 4.84 0.13
C VAL A 28 4.50 3.34 0.44
N GLY A 29 4.11 2.51 -0.53
CA GLY A 29 4.17 1.06 -0.41
C GLY A 29 3.72 0.34 -1.67
N SER A 30 3.61 -0.98 -1.56
CA SER A 30 3.13 -1.84 -2.63
C SER A 30 2.45 -3.08 -2.08
N VAL A 31 1.46 -3.56 -2.82
CA VAL A 31 0.79 -4.84 -2.61
C VAL A 31 1.25 -5.81 -3.68
N VAL A 32 1.88 -6.91 -3.29
CA VAL A 32 2.47 -7.91 -4.18
C VAL A 32 1.70 -9.22 -4.03
N GLU A 33 1.01 -9.68 -5.07
CA GLU A 33 0.43 -11.02 -5.09
C GLU A 33 1.53 -12.04 -5.40
N VAL A 34 1.83 -12.89 -4.42
CA VAL A 34 2.78 -13.99 -4.56
C VAL A 34 2.04 -15.23 -5.05
N SER A 35 2.74 -16.11 -5.76
CA SER A 35 2.17 -17.36 -6.26
C SER A 35 1.59 -18.19 -5.12
N GLY A 36 0.34 -18.65 -5.29
CA GLY A 36 -0.38 -19.41 -4.25
C GLY A 36 -1.53 -18.64 -3.58
N GLY A 37 -1.95 -17.49 -4.12
CA GLY A 37 -3.10 -16.73 -3.61
C GLY A 37 -2.82 -15.98 -2.32
N THR A 38 -1.55 -15.77 -2.00
CA THR A 38 -1.13 -14.93 -0.89
C THR A 38 -0.73 -13.56 -1.43
N VAL A 39 -1.00 -12.52 -0.66
CA VAL A 39 -0.72 -11.14 -1.01
C VAL A 39 0.10 -10.50 0.08
N GLU A 40 1.22 -9.90 -0.27
CA GLU A 40 2.13 -9.22 0.63
C GLU A 40 1.93 -7.71 0.54
N LEU A 41 1.65 -7.07 1.68
CA LEU A 41 1.77 -5.63 1.81
C LEU A 41 3.22 -5.30 2.17
N ARG A 42 3.83 -4.40 1.42
CA ARG A 42 5.21 -3.94 1.62
C ARG A 42 5.26 -2.42 1.70
N ASP A 43 6.18 -1.90 2.50
CA ASP A 43 6.43 -0.46 2.59
C ASP A 43 7.22 0.07 1.37
N HIS A 44 7.46 1.39 1.32
CA HIS A 44 8.27 2.04 0.29
C HIS A 44 9.73 1.54 0.21
N ARG A 45 10.22 0.83 1.22
CA ARG A 45 11.56 0.21 1.28
C ARG A 45 11.51 -1.29 0.97
N ASP A 46 10.41 -1.78 0.43
CA ASP A 46 10.17 -3.19 0.11
C ASP A 46 10.20 -4.12 1.34
N ARG A 47 9.95 -3.58 2.53
CA ARG A 47 9.85 -4.38 3.77
C ARG A 47 8.45 -4.93 3.91
N LEU A 48 8.35 -6.23 4.18
CA LEU A 48 7.07 -6.89 4.46
C LEU A 48 6.42 -6.27 5.69
N MET A 49 5.23 -5.71 5.51
CA MET A 49 4.37 -5.19 6.56
C MET A 49 3.31 -6.20 6.98
N GLY A 50 2.82 -7.01 6.05
CA GLY A 50 1.79 -8.01 6.31
C GLY A 50 1.51 -8.94 5.13
N THR A 51 0.86 -10.06 5.42
CA THR A 51 0.42 -11.06 4.44
C THR A 51 -1.09 -11.27 4.55
N TYR A 52 -1.77 -11.34 3.41
CA TYR A 52 -3.22 -11.38 3.28
C TYR A 52 -3.62 -12.45 2.23
N GLY A 53 -4.88 -12.88 2.25
CA GLY A 53 -5.42 -13.81 1.25
C GLY A 53 -5.85 -13.14 -0.05
N ASP A 54 -5.94 -11.82 -0.07
CA ASP A 54 -6.37 -11.05 -1.24
C ASP A 54 -5.87 -9.61 -1.16
N VAL A 55 -5.86 -8.95 -2.32
CA VAL A 55 -5.42 -7.56 -2.47
C VAL A 55 -6.31 -6.58 -1.73
N ALA A 56 -7.64 -6.76 -1.76
CA ALA A 56 -8.57 -5.80 -1.20
C ALA A 56 -8.38 -5.69 0.32
N THR A 57 -8.17 -6.82 0.99
CA THR A 57 -7.84 -6.86 2.43
C THR A 57 -6.50 -6.17 2.72
N ALA A 58 -5.47 -6.40 1.91
CA ALA A 58 -4.17 -5.75 2.07
C ALA A 58 -4.26 -4.22 1.92
N ILE A 59 -5.03 -3.73 0.93
CA ILE A 59 -5.27 -2.30 0.72
C ILE A 59 -6.08 -1.71 1.87
N ALA A 60 -7.15 -2.38 2.32
CA ALA A 60 -7.98 -1.90 3.42
C ALA A 60 -7.20 -1.80 4.74
N ASP A 61 -6.28 -2.74 4.98
CA ASP A 61 -5.41 -2.69 6.16
C ASP A 61 -4.39 -1.55 6.05
N PHE A 62 -3.81 -1.37 4.87
CA PHE A 62 -2.97 -0.21 4.58
C PHE A 62 -3.73 1.11 4.83
N GLU A 63 -4.93 1.28 4.27
CA GLU A 63 -5.78 2.47 4.47
C GLU A 63 -6.05 2.73 5.96
N LYS A 64 -6.24 1.69 6.78
CA LYS A 64 -6.39 1.83 8.24
C LYS A 64 -5.10 2.31 8.91
N MET A 65 -3.94 1.79 8.50
CA MET A 65 -2.64 2.25 9.03
C MET A 65 -2.43 3.74 8.77
N ILE A 66 -2.68 4.21 7.54
CA ILE A 66 -2.56 5.66 7.23
C ILE A 66 -3.70 6.50 7.80
N GLY A 67 -4.87 5.89 8.02
CA GLY A 67 -6.01 6.54 8.65
C GLY A 67 -5.83 6.79 10.15
N PHE A 68 -4.96 6.04 10.82
CA PHE A 68 -4.61 6.21 12.24
C PHE A 68 -3.24 6.87 12.47
N GLU A 69 -2.30 6.73 11.53
CA GLU A 69 -1.06 7.49 11.54
C GLU A 69 -1.21 8.69 10.61
N GLU A 70 -1.51 9.84 11.22
CA GLU A 70 -0.88 11.10 10.84
C GLU A 70 0.65 10.84 10.88
N ILE A 71 1.19 10.21 9.82
CA ILE A 71 2.57 9.76 9.75
C ILE A 71 3.43 10.96 10.10
N LYS A 72 4.06 10.88 11.28
CA LYS A 72 5.16 11.73 11.70
C LYS A 72 6.24 11.59 10.63
N LEU A 73 6.21 12.48 9.64
CA LEU A 73 7.35 12.77 8.80
C LEU A 73 8.31 13.57 9.68
N ASP A 74 9.24 12.89 10.33
CA ASP A 74 10.46 13.52 10.82
C ASP A 74 11.21 14.06 9.58
N PHE A 75 11.27 15.40 9.48
CA PHE A 75 12.01 16.14 8.47
C PHE A 75 13.46 16.33 8.89
#